data_AF-A0A7J9JYW8-F1
#
_entry.id   AF-A0A7J9JYW8-F1
#
_cell.length_a   1.000
_cell.length_b   1.000
_cell.length_c   1.000
_cell.angle_alpha   90.00
_cell.angle_beta   90.00
_cell.angle_gamma   90.00
#
_symmetry.space_group_name_H-M   'P 1'
#
loop_
_entity.id
_entity.type
_entity.pdbx_description
1 polymer ?
#
loop_
_entity_poly.entity_id
_entity_poly.type
_entity_poly.pdbx_seq_one_letter_code
_entity_poly.pdbx_strand_id
1 'polypeptide(L)'
;MWVKLTALSSILSHLLISISLVEAYIRCYDTGNFTINSTYGKNRDLLLASLPPNVSAKGGFFTSNFGQNADKVYALGMCRGDSTPDDCYKCVNSTFTNS
;
A
#
# COMPACT_ATOMS: atom_id res chain seq x y z
N MET A 1 13.07 -11.06 -45.69
CA MET A 1 13.43 -10.01 -44.71
C MET A 1 12.20 -9.30 -44.13
N TRP A 2 11.22 -8.96 -44.97
CA TRP A 2 10.00 -8.21 -44.60
C TRP A 2 9.04 -8.91 -43.62
N VAL A 3 8.92 -10.24 -43.69
CA VAL A 3 8.07 -11.04 -42.78
C VAL A 3 8.57 -11.03 -41.32
N LYS A 4 9.89 -10.88 -41.11
CA LYS A 4 10.45 -10.75 -39.75
C LYS A 4 10.14 -9.37 -39.15
N LEU A 5 10.09 -8.33 -39.98
CA LEU A 5 9.83 -6.95 -39.56
C LEU A 5 8.36 -6.75 -39.11
N THR A 6 7.42 -7.38 -39.81
CA THR A 6 5.99 -7.36 -39.43
C THR A 6 5.70 -8.16 -38.17
N ALA A 7 6.39 -9.30 -37.97
CA ALA A 7 6.28 -10.08 -36.74
C ALA A 7 6.81 -9.30 -35.51
N LEU A 8 7.95 -8.60 -35.66
CA LEU A 8 8.50 -7.72 -34.63
C LEU A 8 7.55 -6.57 -34.26
N SER A 9 6.90 -5.97 -35.25
CA SER A 9 5.87 -4.93 -35.04
C SER A 9 4.66 -5.45 -34.27
N SER A 10 4.18 -6.66 -34.60
CA SER A 10 3.02 -7.28 -33.93
C SER A 10 3.31 -7.63 -32.47
N ILE A 11 4.49 -8.21 -32.20
CA ILE A 11 4.95 -8.54 -30.85
C ILE A 11 5.09 -7.26 -30.00
N LEU A 12 5.63 -6.18 -30.58
CA LEU A 12 5.76 -4.89 -29.90
C LEU A 12 4.40 -4.30 -29.52
N SER A 13 3.40 -4.40 -30.40
CA SER A 13 2.03 -3.97 -30.10
C SER A 13 1.35 -4.81 -29.01
N HIS A 14 1.65 -6.11 -28.90
CA HIS A 14 1.17 -6.94 -27.79
C HIS A 14 1.84 -6.59 -26.46
N LEU A 15 3.12 -6.19 -26.47
CA LEU A 15 3.85 -5.77 -25.27
C LEU A 15 3.26 -4.49 -24.64
N LEU A 16 2.74 -3.58 -25.47
CA LEU A 16 2.16 -2.31 -25.03
C LEU A 16 0.77 -2.46 -24.40
N ILE A 17 0.01 -3.51 -24.76
CA ILE A 17 -1.34 -3.78 -24.24
C ILE A 17 -1.28 -4.42 -22.84
N SER A 18 -0.14 -4.99 -22.44
CA SER A 18 0.02 -5.69 -21.15
C SER A 18 0.32 -4.79 -19.95
N ILE A 19 0.47 -3.47 -20.14
CA ILE A 19 0.65 -2.53 -19.02
C ILE A 19 -0.75 -2.22 -18.45
N SER A 20 -1.30 -3.15 -17.67
CA SER A 20 -2.42 -2.83 -16.80
C SER A 20 -1.93 -1.81 -15.76
N LEU A 21 -2.45 -0.59 -15.82
CA LEU A 21 -2.30 0.36 -14.71
C LEU A 21 -2.98 -0.26 -13.49
N VAL A 22 -2.20 -0.66 -12.49
CA VAL A 22 -2.73 -0.98 -11.17
C VAL A 22 -3.19 0.35 -10.57
N GLU A 23 -4.46 0.68 -10.73
CA GLU A 23 -5.04 1.83 -10.05
C GLU A 23 -5.16 1.51 -8.56
N ALA A 24 -4.34 2.19 -7.75
CA ALA A 24 -4.54 2.24 -6.31
C ALA A 24 -5.76 3.12 -6.02
N TYR A 25 -6.87 2.51 -5.60
CA TYR A 25 -8.07 3.25 -5.20
C TYR A 25 -8.14 3.34 -3.67
N ILE A 26 -8.33 4.55 -3.13
CA ILE A 26 -8.55 4.78 -1.69
C ILE A 26 -10.03 4.55 -1.35
N ARG A 27 -10.33 3.47 -0.63
CA ARG A 27 -11.68 3.19 -0.10
C ARG A 27 -11.81 3.66 1.34
N CYS A 28 -12.79 4.52 1.61
CA CYS A 28 -13.29 4.81 2.95
C CYS A 28 -14.67 4.18 3.11
N TYR A 29 -14.91 3.48 4.23
CA TYR A 29 -16.23 2.94 4.54
C TYR A 29 -17.10 4.02 5.19
N ASP A 30 -18.39 4.05 4.85
CA ASP A 30 -19.36 4.96 5.47
C ASP A 30 -19.87 4.40 6.81
N THR A 31 -18.95 4.29 7.77
CA THR A 31 -19.23 3.82 9.15
C THR A 31 -19.29 4.96 10.16
N GLY A 32 -19.30 6.20 9.68
CA GLY A 32 -19.19 7.41 10.50
C GLY A 32 -17.74 7.82 10.80
N ASN A 33 -17.60 9.02 11.37
CA ASN A 33 -16.31 9.61 11.74
C ASN A 33 -16.03 9.43 13.24
N PHE A 34 -14.76 9.25 13.60
CA PHE A 34 -14.34 9.27 14.99
C PHE A 34 -14.24 10.70 15.52
N THR A 35 -14.39 10.86 16.84
CA THR A 35 -14.22 12.17 17.49
C THR A 35 -12.76 12.57 17.51
N ILE A 36 -12.45 13.82 17.14
CA ILE A 36 -11.11 14.39 17.23
C ILE A 36 -10.58 14.25 18.67
N ASN A 37 -9.30 13.90 18.83
CA ASN A 37 -8.64 13.66 20.12
C ASN A 37 -9.20 12.49 20.97
N SER A 38 -10.06 11.63 20.40
CA SER A 38 -10.51 10.40 21.05
C SER A 38 -9.37 9.40 21.28
N THR A 39 -9.61 8.44 22.18
CA THR A 39 -8.71 7.30 22.41
C THR A 39 -8.53 6.47 21.12
N TYR A 40 -9.61 6.22 20.37
CA TYR A 40 -9.54 5.64 19.03
C TYR A 40 -8.58 6.39 18.09
N GLY A 41 -8.68 7.72 18.01
CA GLY A 41 -7.80 8.54 17.17
C GLY A 41 -6.33 8.38 17.56
N LYS A 42 -6.02 8.42 18.86
CA LYS A 42 -4.64 8.20 19.36
C LYS A 42 -4.14 6.78 19.04
N ASN A 43 -4.98 5.76 19.20
CA ASN A 43 -4.63 4.38 18.89
C ASN A 43 -4.37 4.18 17.39
N ARG A 44 -5.17 4.83 16.53
CA ARG A 44 -4.95 4.87 15.09
C ARG A 44 -3.58 5.47 14.78
N ASP A 45 -3.26 6.64 15.32
CA ASP A 45 -2.01 7.33 15.00
C ASP A 45 -0.77 6.53 15.45
N LEU A 46 -0.83 5.91 16.63
CA LEU A 46 0.21 4.98 17.11
C LEU A 46 0.38 3.79 16.16
N LEU A 47 -0.74 3.20 15.74
CA LEU A 47 -0.74 2.07 14.83
C LEU A 47 -0.18 2.45 13.46
N LEU A 48 -0.54 3.61 12.90
CA LEU A 48 -0.03 4.10 11.62
C LEU A 48 1.48 4.39 11.69
N ALA A 49 1.96 5.01 12.76
CA ALA A 49 3.39 5.25 12.98
C ALA A 49 4.19 3.95 13.09
N SER A 50 3.58 2.87 13.59
CA SER A 50 4.23 1.56 13.73
C SER A 50 4.42 0.83 12.39
N LEU A 51 3.62 1.13 11.35
CA LEU A 51 3.59 0.35 10.12
C LEU A 51 4.88 0.45 9.28
N PRO A 52 5.37 1.63 8.86
CA PRO A 52 6.51 1.72 7.95
C PRO A 52 7.77 0.96 8.44
N PRO A 53 8.23 1.14 9.69
CA PRO A 53 9.42 0.43 10.15
C PRO A 53 9.20 -1.08 10.28
N ASN A 54 8.01 -1.52 10.70
CA ASN A 54 7.75 -2.95 10.88
C ASN A 54 7.54 -3.69 9.55
N VAL A 55 6.85 -3.08 8.57
CA VAL A 55 6.68 -3.69 7.25
C VAL A 55 8.05 -3.83 6.57
N SER A 56 8.87 -2.78 6.62
CA SER A 56 10.24 -2.79 6.11
C SER A 56 11.09 -3.88 6.76
N ALA A 57 11.10 -3.97 8.10
CA ALA A 57 11.92 -4.91 8.84
C ALA A 57 11.45 -6.38 8.72
N LYS A 58 10.18 -6.63 8.39
CA LYS A 58 9.58 -7.98 8.35
C LYS A 58 9.38 -8.52 6.94
N GLY A 59 10.21 -8.08 5.99
CA GLY A 59 10.20 -8.63 4.63
C GLY A 59 9.01 -8.15 3.79
N GLY A 60 8.47 -6.97 4.07
CA GLY A 60 7.45 -6.34 3.25
C GLY A 60 6.01 -6.67 3.63
N PHE A 61 5.77 -7.33 4.77
CA PHE A 61 4.42 -7.62 5.27
C PHE A 61 4.36 -7.52 6.79
N PHE A 62 3.34 -6.83 7.33
CA PHE A 62 3.11 -6.76 8.77
C PHE A 62 1.64 -6.46 9.10
N THR A 63 1.13 -7.09 10.16
CA THR A 63 -0.18 -6.80 10.75
C THR A 63 -0.02 -6.30 12.18
N SER A 64 -0.88 -5.36 12.58
CA SER A 64 -0.86 -4.79 13.92
C SER A 64 -2.27 -4.43 14.39
N ASN A 65 -2.43 -4.36 15.70
CA ASN A 65 -3.63 -3.81 16.33
C ASN A 65 -3.25 -3.02 17.58
N PHE A 66 -4.02 -1.98 17.88
CA PHE A 66 -3.86 -1.12 19.06
C PHE A 66 -5.21 -0.88 19.71
N GLY A 67 -5.23 -0.69 21.03
CA GLY A 67 -6.45 -0.40 21.78
C GLY A 67 -7.27 -1.64 22.15
N GLN A 68 -8.42 -1.40 22.78
CA GLN A 68 -9.37 -2.41 23.26
C GLN A 68 -10.80 -1.93 23.01
N ASN A 69 -11.76 -2.86 22.94
CA ASN A 69 -13.19 -2.56 22.80
C ASN A 69 -13.46 -1.61 21.62
N ALA A 70 -14.21 -0.52 21.85
CA ALA A 70 -14.57 0.47 20.84
C ALA A 70 -13.38 1.29 20.31
N ASP A 71 -12.26 1.32 21.03
CA ASP A 71 -11.06 2.07 20.64
C ASP A 71 -10.03 1.20 19.90
N LYS A 72 -10.39 -0.04 19.56
CA LYS A 72 -9.48 -0.99 18.91
C LYS A 72 -9.36 -0.71 17.41
N VAL A 73 -8.13 -0.61 16.92
CA VAL A 73 -7.79 -0.37 15.52
C VAL A 73 -6.98 -1.55 14.99
N TYR A 74 -7.23 -1.94 13.74
CA TYR A 74 -6.49 -2.99 13.04
C TYR A 74 -5.88 -2.42 11.77
N ALA A 75 -4.69 -2.88 11.41
CA ALA A 75 -4.11 -2.59 10.10
C ALA A 75 -3.17 -3.69 9.62
N LEU A 76 -2.94 -3.64 8.32
CA LEU A 76 -1.98 -4.44 7.59
C LEU A 76 -1.24 -3.51 6.62
N GLY A 77 0.07 -3.67 6.54
CA GLY A 77 0.90 -3.02 5.54
C GLY A 77 1.60 -4.07 4.69
N MET A 78 1.70 -3.80 3.39
CA MET A 78 2.33 -4.69 2.42
C MET A 78 3.08 -3.89 1.36
N CYS A 79 4.27 -4.36 1.01
CA CYS A 79 5.09 -3.83 -0.08
C CYS A 79 5.10 -4.80 -1.27
N ARG A 80 5.51 -4.29 -2.44
CA ARG A 80 5.80 -5.14 -3.61
C ARG A 80 6.98 -6.07 -3.27
N GLY A 81 6.89 -7.34 -3.63
CA GLY A 81 7.82 -8.39 -3.15
C GLY A 81 9.29 -8.24 -3.59
N ASP A 82 9.58 -7.40 -4.58
CA ASP A 82 10.93 -7.08 -5.06
C ASP A 82 11.44 -5.72 -4.55
N SER A 83 10.73 -5.07 -3.63
CA SER A 83 11.15 -3.79 -3.04
C SER A 83 12.30 -4.02 -2.06
N THR A 84 13.28 -3.11 -2.07
CA THR A 84 14.28 -3.07 -0.99
C THR A 84 13.60 -2.68 0.34
N PRO A 85 14.19 -2.98 1.51
CA PRO A 85 13.64 -2.53 2.79
C PRO A 85 13.42 -1.01 2.87
N ASP A 86 14.33 -0.21 2.30
CA ASP A 86 14.24 1.25 2.28
C ASP A 86 13.11 1.75 1.36
N ASP A 87 13.00 1.18 0.16
CA ASP A 87 11.89 1.50 -0.76
C ASP A 87 10.54 1.12 -0.15
N CYS A 88 10.48 -0.03 0.52
CA CYS A 88 9.30 -0.50 1.23
C CYS A 88 8.92 0.46 2.37
N TYR A 89 9.89 0.89 3.18
CA TYR A 89 9.66 1.89 4.23
C TYR A 89 9.08 3.19 3.64
N LYS A 90 9.73 3.75 2.61
CA LYS A 90 9.31 4.99 1.95
C LYS A 90 7.91 4.87 1.35
N CYS A 91 7.63 3.76 0.68
CA CYS A 91 6.33 3.48 0.07
C CYS A 91 5.22 3.47 1.13
N VAL A 92 5.38 2.68 2.20
CA VAL A 92 4.38 2.60 3.26
C VAL A 92 4.22 3.95 3.97
N ASN A 93 5.32 4.65 4.27
CA ASN A 93 5.28 5.96 4.92
C ASN A 93 4.56 7.02 4.09
N SER A 94 4.71 6.98 2.75
CA SER A 94 4.07 7.93 1.84
C SER A 94 2.52 7.86 1.83
N THR A 95 1.95 6.74 2.31
CA THR A 95 0.50 6.56 2.39
C THR A 95 -0.13 7.43 3.49
N PHE A 96 0.63 7.83 4.51
CA PHE A 96 0.14 8.63 5.64
C PHE A 96 0.40 10.13 5.47
N THR A 97 1.45 10.51 4.73
CA THR A 97 1.85 11.91 4.57
C THR A 97 1.02 12.68 3.54
N ASN A 98 0.24 11.98 2.71
CA ASN A 98 -0.67 12.57 1.71
C ASN A 98 -2.15 12.42 2.08
N SER A 99 -2.46 12.05 3.34
CA SER A 99 -3.82 11.91 3.87
C SER A 99 -4.29 13.16 4.62
#